data_AF-A0AAE8VWT6-F1
#
_entry.id   AF-A0AAE8VWT6-F1
#
_cell.length_a   1.000
_cell.length_b   1.000
_cell.length_c   1.000
_cell.angle_alpha   90.00
_cell.angle_beta   90.00
_cell.angle_gamma   90.00
#
_symmetry.space_group_name_H-M   'P 1'
#
loop_
_entity.id
_entity.type
_entity.pdbx_description
1 polymer ?
#
loop_
_entity_poly.entity_id
_entity_poly.type
_entity_poly.pdbx_seq_one_letter_code
_entity_poly.pdbx_strand_id
1 'polypeptide(L)'
;MHDLSRRIAAWVRLLFSPGTGRRRRAGARPLVVPPPAAWTDPAPTPLPAHRSPYGLDEIFDGAATVAVRPYVTAHEQRQRRRELAMAAMGLDVPGPYWIHGMEVA
;
A
#
# COMPACT_ATOMS: atom_id res chain seq x y z
N MET A 1 32.35 3.96 20.16
CA MET A 1 30.88 4.08 20.31
C MET A 1 30.25 5.23 19.52
N HIS A 2 31.00 6.30 19.17
CA HIS A 2 30.45 7.44 18.42
C HIS A 2 30.18 7.18 16.94
N ASP A 3 30.79 6.14 16.36
CA ASP A 3 30.66 5.82 14.92
C ASP A 3 29.30 5.23 14.58
N LEU A 4 28.74 4.42 15.48
CA LEU A 4 27.39 3.85 15.32
C LEU A 4 26.33 4.95 15.37
N SER A 5 26.47 5.88 16.32
CA SER A 5 25.57 7.03 16.48
C SER A 5 25.60 7.93 15.24
N ARG A 6 26.80 8.21 14.70
CA ARG A 6 26.98 9.00 13.47
C ARG A 6 26.36 8.30 12.25
N ARG A 7 26.51 6.98 12.16
CA ARG A 7 25.95 6.19 11.05
C ARG A 7 24.42 6.16 11.07
N ILE A 8 23.82 6.03 12.25
CA ILE A 8 22.36 6.08 12.42
C ILE A 8 21.83 7.48 12.08
N ALA A 9 22.50 8.54 12.54
CA ALA A 9 22.10 9.91 12.24
C ALA A 9 22.15 10.24 10.73
N ALA A 10 23.13 9.69 10.00
CA ALA A 10 23.24 9.85 8.55
C ALA A 10 22.08 9.14 7.82
N TRP A 11 21.71 7.94 8.28
CA TRP A 11 20.60 7.16 7.71
C TRP A 11 19.26 7.86 7.88
N VAL A 12 18.99 8.37 9.08
CA VAL A 12 17.77 9.14 9.37
C VAL A 12 17.69 10.39 8.48
N ARG A 13 18.80 11.12 8.34
CA ARG A 13 18.84 12.30 7.46
C ARG A 13 18.53 11.95 6.00
N LEU A 14 18.98 10.81 5.49
CA LEU A 14 18.75 10.45 4.10
C LEU A 14 17.28 10.07 3.83
N LEU A 15 16.62 9.46 4.81
CA LEU A 15 15.22 9.08 4.73
C LEU A 15 14.26 10.29 4.81
N PHE A 16 14.61 11.29 5.62
CA PHE A 16 13.79 12.49 5.85
C PHE A 16 14.29 13.73 5.10
N SER A 17 15.37 13.62 4.33
CA SER A 17 15.80 14.72 3.48
C SER A 17 14.73 14.94 2.42
N PRO A 18 14.13 16.13 2.35
CA PRO A 18 13.17 16.43 1.30
C PRO A 18 13.91 16.27 -0.03
N GLY A 19 13.49 15.30 -0.84
CA GLY A 19 14.00 15.12 -2.18
C GLY A 19 13.93 16.48 -2.87
N THR A 20 15.08 17.01 -3.29
CA THR A 20 15.19 18.35 -3.88
C THR A 20 14.42 18.33 -5.19
N GLY A 21 13.12 18.57 -5.07
CA GLY A 21 12.11 18.47 -6.10
C GLY A 21 12.29 19.57 -7.12
N ARG A 22 13.34 19.46 -7.93
CA ARG A 22 13.61 20.29 -9.11
C ARG A 22 12.68 19.92 -10.28
N ARG A 23 11.43 19.58 -9.94
CA ARG A 23 10.34 19.17 -10.84
C ARG A 23 9.11 20.05 -10.64
N ARG A 24 9.26 21.27 -10.11
CA ARG A 24 8.22 22.30 -10.17
C ARG A 24 8.70 23.50 -10.99
N ARG A 25 8.85 23.32 -12.30
CA ARG A 25 8.44 24.39 -13.24
C ARG A 25 6.95 24.19 -13.49
N ALA A 26 6.14 24.69 -12.57
CA ALA A 26 4.74 24.97 -12.85
C ALA A 26 4.73 26.19 -13.79
N GLY A 27 4.31 26.00 -15.04
CA GLY A 27 4.29 27.11 -16.00
C GLY A 27 3.96 26.73 -17.44
N ALA A 28 4.05 25.47 -17.84
CA ALA A 28 3.49 25.03 -19.11
C ALA A 28 2.02 24.66 -18.89
N ARG A 29 1.12 25.63 -19.05
CA ARG A 29 -0.30 25.36 -19.26
C ARG A 29 -0.39 24.44 -20.48
N PRO A 30 -0.89 23.19 -20.35
CA PRO A 30 -1.09 22.38 -21.54
C PRO A 30 -2.12 23.10 -22.40
N LEU A 31 -1.75 23.39 -23.65
CA LEU A 31 -2.72 23.73 -24.68
C LEU A 31 -3.72 22.56 -24.71
N VAL A 32 -4.98 22.86 -24.38
CA VAL A 32 -6.07 21.91 -24.54
C VAL A 32 -6.24 21.74 -26.05
N VAL A 33 -5.61 20.68 -26.59
CA VAL A 33 -5.87 20.23 -27.95
C VAL A 33 -7.29 19.69 -27.95
N PRO A 34 -8.19 20.18 -28.83
CA PRO A 34 -9.52 19.59 -28.95
C PRO A 34 -9.36 18.10 -29.28
N PRO A 35 -10.14 17.21 -28.64
CA PRO A 35 -10.06 15.79 -28.95
C PRO A 35 -10.30 15.60 -30.46
N PRO A 36 -9.56 14.71 -31.14
CA PRO A 36 -9.81 14.42 -32.54
C PRO A 36 -11.28 14.04 -32.71
N ALA A 37 -11.93 14.64 -33.71
CA ALA A 37 -13.32 14.37 -34.04
C ALA A 37 -13.48 12.86 -34.30
N ALA A 38 -14.27 12.21 -33.45
CA ALA A 38 -14.59 10.78 -33.45
C ALA A 38 -13.37 9.85 -33.40
N TRP A 39 -13.13 9.29 -32.22
CA TRP A 39 -12.51 7.96 -32.15
C TRP A 39 -13.53 7.00 -32.76
N THR A 40 -13.34 6.64 -34.03
CA THR A 40 -14.06 5.50 -34.60
C THR A 40 -13.58 4.29 -33.82
N ASP A 41 -14.40 3.79 -32.90
CA ASP A 41 -14.06 2.61 -32.12
C ASP A 41 -13.82 1.48 -33.13
N PRO A 42 -12.59 0.94 -33.26
CA PRO A 42 -12.34 -0.14 -34.19
C PRO A 42 -13.26 -1.30 -33.79
N ALA A 43 -13.83 -1.99 -34.77
CA ALA A 43 -14.62 -3.18 -34.51
C ALA A 43 -13.83 -4.09 -33.55
N PRO A 44 -14.46 -4.60 -32.46
CA PRO A 44 -13.74 -5.32 -31.41
C PRO A 44 -13.03 -6.52 -32.04
N THR A 45 -11.71 -6.43 -32.15
CA THR A 45 -10.89 -7.54 -32.59
C THR A 45 -10.89 -8.58 -31.48
N PRO A 46 -11.20 -9.86 -31.76
CA PRO A 46 -11.19 -10.89 -30.74
C PRO A 46 -9.78 -11.00 -30.14
N LEU A 47 -9.71 -10.97 -28.81
CA LEU A 47 -8.46 -11.18 -28.09
C LEU A 47 -7.95 -12.61 -28.40
N PRO A 48 -6.63 -12.81 -28.47
CA PRO A 48 -6.06 -14.15 -28.59
C PRO A 48 -6.58 -15.05 -27.46
N ALA A 49 -6.91 -16.30 -27.80
CA ALA A 49 -7.26 -17.31 -26.81
C ALA A 49 -6.18 -17.36 -25.72
N HIS A 50 -6.61 -17.41 -24.47
CA HIS A 50 -5.69 -17.46 -23.34
C HIS A 50 -4.80 -18.71 -23.46
N ARG A 51 -3.47 -18.52 -23.44
CA ARG A 51 -2.49 -19.60 -23.69
C ARG A 51 -1.80 -20.09 -22.42
N SER A 52 -2.06 -19.45 -21.29
CA SER A 52 -1.42 -19.84 -20.05
C SER A 52 -2.15 -21.08 -19.49
N PRO A 53 -1.40 -22.08 -18.99
CA PRO A 53 -1.98 -23.25 -18.32
C PRO A 53 -2.72 -22.89 -17.01
N TYR A 54 -2.65 -21.62 -16.58
CA TYR A 54 -3.37 -21.06 -15.44
C TYR A 54 -4.55 -20.18 -15.88
N GLY A 55 -5.04 -20.36 -17.11
CA GLY A 55 -6.24 -19.68 -17.59
C GLY A 55 -7.43 -20.07 -16.76
N LEU A 56 -8.07 -19.08 -16.15
CA LEU A 56 -9.35 -19.24 -15.51
C LEU A 56 -10.42 -19.37 -16.60
N ASP A 57 -10.42 -20.51 -17.30
CA ASP A 57 -11.55 -20.93 -18.15
C ASP A 57 -12.74 -21.37 -17.27
N GLU A 58 -12.45 -21.73 -16.02
CA GLU A 58 -13.44 -22.12 -15.01
C GLU A 58 -13.87 -20.91 -14.17
N ILE A 59 -15.19 -20.75 -14.02
CA ILE A 59 -15.78 -19.71 -13.17
C ILE A 59 -15.41 -20.02 -11.73
N PHE A 60 -14.57 -19.19 -11.14
CA PHE A 60 -14.16 -19.33 -9.75
C PHE A 60 -15.25 -18.80 -8.81
N ASP A 61 -15.90 -19.68 -8.07
CA ASP A 61 -16.80 -19.29 -6.99
C ASP A 61 -16.01 -18.90 -5.74
N GLY A 62 -15.93 -17.59 -5.49
CA GLY A 62 -15.30 -17.03 -4.30
C GLY A 62 -16.03 -17.39 -2.99
N ALA A 63 -17.30 -17.79 -3.05
CA ALA A 63 -18.06 -18.24 -1.87
C ALA A 63 -17.75 -19.70 -1.48
N ALA A 64 -17.48 -20.55 -2.47
CA ALA A 64 -17.01 -21.93 -2.24
C ALA A 64 -15.56 -22.00 -1.75
N THR A 65 -14.78 -20.92 -1.90
CA THR A 65 -13.38 -20.87 -1.47
C THR A 65 -13.21 -20.17 -0.14
N VAL A 66 -12.55 -20.82 0.82
CA VAL A 66 -12.19 -20.20 2.11
C VAL A 66 -11.20 -19.07 1.86
N ALA A 67 -11.64 -17.83 2.07
CA ALA A 67 -10.78 -16.66 2.04
C ALA A 67 -9.85 -16.67 3.27
N VAL A 68 -8.70 -17.33 3.14
CA VAL A 68 -7.64 -17.21 4.13
C VAL A 68 -7.09 -15.79 4.05
N ARG A 69 -6.95 -15.10 5.19
CA ARG A 69 -6.32 -13.77 5.29
C ARG A 69 -4.97 -13.87 6.01
N PRO A 70 -3.92 -14.51 5.44
CA PRO A 70 -2.66 -14.77 6.13
C PRO A 70 -2.01 -13.50 6.70
N TYR A 71 -2.20 -12.37 6.03
CA TYR A 71 -1.60 -11.11 6.44
C TYR A 71 -2.30 -10.45 7.61
N VAL A 72 -3.58 -10.75 7.83
CA VAL A 72 -4.34 -10.20 8.95
C VAL A 72 -3.97 -10.93 10.23
N THR A 73 -3.91 -12.26 10.18
CA THR A 73 -3.43 -13.04 11.32
C THR A 73 -1.97 -12.72 11.66
N ALA A 74 -1.11 -12.54 10.66
CA ALA A 74 0.27 -12.09 10.87
C ALA A 74 0.34 -10.68 11.47
N HIS A 75 -0.55 -9.78 11.05
CA HIS A 75 -0.63 -8.42 11.58
C HIS A 75 -1.04 -8.42 13.07
N GLU A 76 -2.11 -9.13 13.43
CA GLU A 76 -2.60 -9.25 14.81
C GLU A 76 -1.55 -9.86 15.74
N GLN A 77 -0.87 -10.92 15.30
CA GLN A 77 0.23 -11.52 16.07
C GLN A 77 1.38 -10.55 16.31
N ARG A 78 1.71 -9.74 15.30
CA ARG A 78 2.75 -8.70 15.43
C ARG A 78 2.34 -7.62 16.43
N GLN A 79 1.08 -7.19 16.41
CA GLN A 79 0.56 -6.20 17.38
C GLN A 79 0.61 -6.75 18.80
N ARG A 80 0.13 -7.97 19.04
CA ARG A 80 0.19 -8.60 20.36
C ARG A 80 1.62 -8.74 20.90
N ARG A 81 2.58 -9.12 20.05
CA ARG A 81 4.01 -9.18 20.45
C ARG A 81 4.56 -7.80 20.80
N ARG A 82 4.16 -6.76 20.07
CA ARG A 82 4.54 -5.38 20.35
C ARG A 82 3.98 -4.89 21.68
N GLU A 83 2.70 -5.13 21.94
CA GLU A 83 2.05 -4.79 23.22
C GLU A 83 2.79 -5.44 24.39
N LEU A 84 3.07 -6.75 24.31
CA LEU A 84 3.82 -7.47 25.34
C LEU A 84 5.23 -6.92 25.53
N ALA A 85 5.93 -6.57 24.45
CA ALA A 85 7.27 -5.98 24.54
C ALA A 85 7.25 -4.62 25.24
N MET A 86 6.25 -3.79 24.97
CA MET A 86 6.09 -2.49 25.61
C MET A 86 5.74 -2.63 27.10
N ALA A 87 4.80 -3.53 27.44
CA ALA A 87 4.46 -3.83 28.82
C ALA A 87 5.66 -4.34 29.63
N ALA A 88 6.49 -5.20 29.03
CA ALA A 88 7.73 -5.68 29.66
C ALA A 88 8.75 -4.55 29.93
N MET A 89 8.71 -3.46 29.15
CA MET A 89 9.50 -2.25 29.38
C MET A 89 8.84 -1.26 30.35
N GLY A 90 7.69 -1.60 30.94
CA GLY A 90 6.93 -0.73 31.83
C GLY A 90 6.18 0.40 31.11
N LEU A 91 6.05 0.31 29.78
CA LEU A 91 5.28 1.25 28.98
C LEU A 91 3.87 0.69 28.80
N ASP A 92 2.88 1.39 29.36
CA ASP A 92 1.48 1.08 29.09
C ASP A 92 1.15 1.49 27.65
N VAL A 93 0.65 0.53 26.86
CA VAL A 93 0.18 0.82 25.51
C VAL A 93 -1.30 1.15 25.65
N PRO A 94 -1.76 2.36 25.30
CA PRO A 94 -3.18 2.64 25.31
C PRO A 94 -3.85 1.64 24.38
N GLY A 95 -4.75 0.82 24.94
CA GLY A 95 -5.62 -0.04 24.16
C GLY A 95 -6.47 0.78 23.20
N PRO A 96 -7.10 0.15 22.20
CA PRO A 96 -7.97 0.84 21.28
C PRO A 96 -9.01 1.66 22.06
N TYR A 97 -9.14 2.93 21.71
CA TYR A 97 -10.06 3.79 22.42
C TYR A 97 -11.47 3.51 21.90
N TRP A 98 -12.39 3.32 22.83
CA TRP A 98 -13.81 3.13 22.50
C TRP A 98 -14.51 4.47 22.67
N ILE A 99 -14.94 5.07 21.56
CA ILE A 99 -15.82 6.25 21.56
C ILE A 99 -17.18 5.80 21.06
N HIS A 100 -18.24 5.99 21.86
CA HIS A 100 -19.61 5.65 21.51
C HIS A 100 -19.81 4.20 21.00
N GLY A 101 -19.12 3.22 21.60
CA GLY A 101 -19.23 1.81 21.21
C GLY A 101 -18.57 1.45 19.88
N MET A 102 -17.85 2.39 19.26
CA MET A 102 -17.03 2.17 18.09
C MET A 102 -15.56 2.15 18.51
N GLU A 103 -14.85 1.12 18.08
CA GLU A 103 -13.40 1.07 18.18
C GLU A 103 -12.81 2.13 17.26
N VAL A 104 -11.94 2.99 17.77
CA VAL A 104 -11.25 3.96 16.94
C VAL A 104 -9.75 3.85 17.21
N ALA A 105 -9.01 3.72 16.11
CA ALA A 105 -7.56 3.57 16.06
C ALA A 105 -6.93 4.76 15.35
#